data_AF-A0A958TNL9-F1
#
_entry.id   AF-A0A958TNL9-F1
#
_cell.length_a   1.000
_cell.length_b   1.000
_cell.length_c   1.000
_cell.angle_alpha   90.00
_cell.angle_beta   90.00
_cell.angle_gamma   90.00
#
_symmetry.space_group_name_H-M   'P 1'
#
loop_
_entity.id
_entity.type
_entity.pdbx_description
1 polymer ?
#
loop_
_entity_poly.entity_id
_entity_poly.type
_entity_poly.pdbx_seq_one_letter_code
_entity_poly.pdbx_strand_id
1 'polypeptide(L)'
;MKPLKKEDISQEVFDLYDDYAHNKLNRREFVEKLSLYAIGGITVGSLLSFMSPNYIDTILVAKDHPQLESDYITYESPKGGGTIKGLLSTPKNIDGKLPGVVVVHENRGLNPYIEDVGRRTALDGFISLAPDALSPLGGYPGNDDDGRTMQKQRDRNEMLEDFIA
;
A
#
# COMPACT_ATOMS: atom_id res chain seq x y z
N MET A 1 2.24 -23.32 16.46
CA MET A 1 0.80 -23.35 16.12
C MET A 1 0.66 -23.60 14.63
N LYS A 2 -0.39 -24.30 14.17
CA LYS A 2 -0.66 -24.38 12.73
C LYS A 2 -1.06 -22.98 12.22
N PRO A 3 -0.67 -22.58 11.00
CA PRO A 3 -1.13 -21.33 10.42
C PRO A 3 -2.65 -21.38 10.24
N LEU A 4 -3.32 -20.27 10.58
CA LEU A 4 -4.76 -20.12 10.34
C LEU A 4 -5.04 -20.15 8.84
N LYS A 5 -6.12 -20.82 8.45
CA LYS A 5 -6.65 -20.79 7.10
C LYS A 5 -7.98 -20.04 7.08
N LYS A 6 -8.40 -19.63 5.88
CA LYS A 6 -9.71 -18.98 5.71
C LYS A 6 -10.86 -19.82 6.26
N GLU A 7 -10.80 -21.14 6.08
CA GLU A 7 -11.83 -22.07 6.57
C GLU A 7 -11.90 -22.16 8.10
N ASP A 8 -10.85 -21.72 8.81
CA ASP A 8 -10.81 -21.69 10.27
C ASP A 8 -11.43 -20.42 10.85
N ILE A 9 -11.77 -19.42 10.01
CA ILE A 9 -12.22 -18.09 10.41
C ILE A 9 -13.67 -17.86 9.98
N SER A 10 -14.52 -17.37 10.89
CA SER A 10 -15.91 -17.07 10.58
C SER A 10 -16.04 -15.80 9.72
N GLN A 11 -17.12 -15.70 8.93
CA GLN A 11 -17.35 -14.56 8.04
C GLN A 11 -17.41 -13.23 8.80
N GLU A 12 -17.97 -13.25 10.00
CA GLU A 12 -18.13 -12.06 10.85
C GLU A 12 -16.78 -11.42 11.23
N VAL A 13 -15.70 -12.20 11.28
CA VAL A 13 -14.35 -11.66 11.50
C VAL A 13 -13.90 -10.82 10.30
N PHE A 14 -14.25 -11.24 9.07
CA PHE A 14 -14.00 -10.46 7.86
C PHE A 14 -14.84 -9.19 7.84
N ASP A 15 -16.10 -9.27 8.24
CA ASP A 15 -17.00 -8.12 8.31
C ASP A 15 -16.52 -7.10 9.37
N LEU A 16 -16.02 -7.57 10.52
CA LEU A 16 -15.40 -6.71 11.54
C LEU A 16 -14.16 -5.99 11.01
N TYR A 17 -13.32 -6.68 10.24
CA TYR A 17 -12.15 -6.06 9.63
C TYR A 17 -12.55 -5.06 8.54
N ASP A 18 -13.58 -5.35 7.73
CA ASP A 18 -14.10 -4.39 6.74
C ASP A 18 -14.56 -3.10 7.44
N ASP A 19 -15.31 -3.22 8.52
CA ASP A 19 -15.78 -2.07 9.29
C ASP A 19 -14.62 -1.27 9.89
N TYR A 20 -13.59 -1.95 10.40
CA TYR A 20 -12.35 -1.31 10.86
C TYR A 20 -11.62 -0.60 9.70
N ALA A 21 -11.41 -1.30 8.60
CA ALA A 21 -10.71 -0.82 7.42
C ALA A 21 -11.41 0.37 6.75
N HIS A 22 -12.71 0.56 6.97
CA HIS A 22 -13.51 1.68 6.48
C HIS A 22 -13.80 2.76 7.54
N ASN A 23 -13.11 2.74 8.69
CA ASN A 23 -13.27 3.68 9.82
C ASN A 23 -14.67 3.69 10.47
N LYS A 24 -15.47 2.63 10.31
CA LYS A 24 -16.74 2.47 11.03
C LYS A 24 -16.51 1.99 12.48
N LEU A 25 -15.37 1.35 12.73
CA LEU A 25 -14.89 0.97 14.06
C LEU A 25 -13.53 1.59 14.32
N ASN A 26 -13.29 2.06 15.54
CA ASN A 26 -11.94 2.41 15.97
C ASN A 26 -11.14 1.15 16.36
N ARG A 27 -9.81 1.30 16.45
CA ARG A 27 -8.90 0.17 16.74
C ARG A 27 -9.23 -0.56 18.05
N ARG A 28 -9.67 0.17 19.08
CA ARG A 28 -10.03 -0.41 20.38
C ARG A 28 -11.29 -1.26 20.25
N GLU A 29 -12.34 -0.73 19.63
CA GLU A 29 -13.60 -1.44 19.37
C GLU A 29 -13.40 -2.65 18.49
N PHE A 30 -12.56 -2.54 17.44
CA PHE A 30 -12.24 -3.65 16.57
C PHE A 30 -11.57 -4.79 17.36
N VAL A 31 -10.52 -4.50 18.14
CA VAL A 31 -9.82 -5.51 18.94
C VAL A 31 -10.73 -6.12 20.02
N GLU A 32 -11.57 -5.31 20.65
CA GLU A 32 -12.55 -5.77 21.64
C GLU A 32 -13.56 -6.76 21.01
N LYS A 33 -14.15 -6.42 19.87
CA LYS A 33 -15.07 -7.31 19.14
C LYS A 33 -14.37 -8.54 18.59
N LEU A 34 -13.13 -8.40 18.10
CA LEU A 34 -12.31 -9.50 17.61
C LEU A 34 -12.01 -10.53 18.72
N SER A 35 -11.92 -10.09 19.97
CA SER A 35 -11.66 -10.96 21.12
C SER A 35 -12.73 -12.03 21.36
N LEU A 36 -13.97 -11.77 20.93
CA LEU A 36 -15.06 -12.73 21.01
C LEU A 36 -14.84 -13.96 20.12
N TYR A 37 -13.95 -13.86 19.12
CA TYR A 37 -13.62 -14.93 18.18
C TYR A 37 -12.30 -15.65 18.54
N ALA A 38 -11.63 -15.25 19.62
CA ALA A 38 -10.39 -15.87 20.09
C ALA A 38 -10.67 -17.14 20.92
N ILE A 39 -11.28 -18.13 20.29
CA ILE A 39 -11.68 -19.41 20.91
C ILE A 39 -10.82 -20.58 20.42
N GLY A 40 -10.80 -21.69 21.16
CA GLY A 40 -10.22 -22.96 20.67
C GLY A 40 -8.70 -22.93 20.39
N GLY A 41 -7.95 -22.06 21.06
CA GLY A 41 -6.51 -21.89 20.85
C GLY A 41 -6.13 -20.84 19.79
N ILE A 42 -7.12 -20.20 19.17
CA ILE A 42 -6.93 -18.99 18.35
C ILE A 42 -6.78 -17.79 19.28
N THR A 43 -5.75 -16.98 19.04
CA THR A 43 -5.50 -15.75 19.81
C THR A 43 -5.98 -14.53 19.05
N VAL A 44 -6.26 -13.43 19.76
CA VAL A 44 -6.54 -12.13 19.13
C VAL A 44 -5.39 -11.70 18.22
N GLY A 45 -4.14 -11.92 18.65
CA GLY A 45 -2.97 -11.61 17.85
C GLY A 45 -2.91 -12.38 16.53
N SER A 46 -3.23 -13.69 16.56
CA SER A 46 -3.29 -14.49 15.33
C SER A 46 -4.41 -14.08 14.40
N LEU A 47 -5.59 -13.71 14.93
CA LEU A 47 -6.69 -13.17 14.12
C LEU A 47 -6.31 -11.83 13.50
N LEU A 48 -5.77 -10.92 14.31
CA LEU A 48 -5.33 -9.60 13.84
C LEU A 48 -4.27 -9.72 12.74
N SER A 49 -3.28 -10.60 12.94
CA SER A 49 -2.24 -10.87 11.95
C SER A 49 -2.78 -11.50 10.67
N PHE A 50 -3.79 -12.37 10.76
CA PHE A 50 -4.41 -13.00 9.60
C PHE A 50 -5.25 -12.01 8.78
N MET A 51 -5.92 -11.07 9.46
CA MET A 51 -6.80 -10.08 8.84
C MET A 51 -6.05 -8.84 8.31
N SER A 52 -4.91 -8.51 8.90
CA SER A 52 -4.12 -7.34 8.50
C SER A 52 -3.35 -7.58 7.19
N PRO A 53 -3.08 -6.53 6.40
CA PRO A 53 -2.33 -6.69 5.16
C PRO A 53 -0.93 -7.23 5.42
N ASN A 54 -0.52 -8.25 4.66
CA ASN A 54 0.83 -8.81 4.72
C ASN A 54 1.64 -8.39 3.49
N TYR A 55 2.09 -7.14 3.45
CA TYR A 55 2.80 -6.60 2.30
C TYR A 55 4.21 -7.16 2.09
N ILE A 56 4.75 -7.96 3.01
CA ILE A 56 6.10 -8.53 2.88
C ILE A 56 6.02 -9.90 2.21
N ASP A 57 5.17 -10.79 2.72
CA ASP A 57 5.13 -12.17 2.24
C ASP A 57 4.26 -12.34 0.98
N THR A 58 3.43 -11.33 0.63
CA THR A 58 2.55 -11.39 -0.54
C THR A 58 3.02 -10.53 -1.71
N ILE A 59 4.26 -10.04 -1.70
CA ILE A 59 4.83 -9.37 -2.89
C ILE A 59 4.93 -10.35 -4.04
N LEU A 60 4.59 -9.90 -5.25
CA LEU A 60 4.63 -10.74 -6.45
C LEU A 60 5.91 -10.50 -7.24
N VAL A 61 6.45 -9.28 -7.18
CA VAL A 61 7.68 -8.87 -7.87
C VAL A 61 8.65 -8.31 -6.85
N ALA A 62 9.78 -9.01 -6.71
CA ALA A 62 10.88 -8.63 -5.84
C ALA A 62 11.43 -7.24 -6.19
N LYS A 63 11.95 -6.53 -5.19
CA LYS A 63 12.51 -5.18 -5.36
C LYS A 63 13.72 -5.16 -6.31
N ASP A 64 14.51 -6.22 -6.29
CA ASP A 64 15.72 -6.43 -7.08
C ASP A 64 15.48 -7.35 -8.30
N HIS A 65 14.24 -7.38 -8.82
CA HIS A 65 13.88 -8.26 -9.92
C HIS A 65 14.85 -8.09 -11.11
N PRO A 66 15.46 -9.19 -11.63
CA PRO A 66 16.59 -9.09 -12.55
C PRO A 66 16.25 -8.37 -13.86
N GLN A 67 14.99 -8.42 -14.30
CA GLN A 67 14.50 -7.78 -15.53
C GLN A 67 14.09 -6.32 -15.36
N LEU A 68 14.09 -5.78 -14.14
CA LEU A 68 13.69 -4.39 -13.87
C LEU A 68 14.86 -3.57 -13.34
N GLU A 69 14.85 -2.28 -13.64
CA GLU A 69 15.57 -1.23 -12.93
C GLU A 69 14.51 -0.41 -12.18
N SER A 70 14.56 -0.44 -10.85
CA SER A 70 13.55 0.14 -9.97
C SER A 70 14.22 0.98 -8.91
N ASP A 71 14.05 2.29 -8.99
CA ASP A 71 14.68 3.25 -8.09
C ASP A 71 13.73 4.38 -7.71
N TYR A 72 13.96 4.96 -6.54
CA TYR A 72 13.22 6.15 -6.15
C TYR A 72 13.78 7.36 -6.86
N ILE A 73 12.87 8.13 -7.46
CA ILE A 73 13.16 9.44 -8.04
C ILE A 73 12.42 10.51 -7.25
N THR A 74 12.83 11.76 -7.46
CA THR A 74 12.10 12.93 -7.00
C THR A 74 11.78 13.85 -8.17
N TYR A 75 10.62 14.48 -8.14
CA TYR A 75 10.22 15.50 -9.12
C TYR A 75 9.48 16.64 -8.41
N GLU A 76 9.40 17.78 -9.10
CA GLU A 76 8.81 19.00 -8.55
C GLU A 76 7.34 19.12 -8.94
N SER A 77 6.47 19.20 -7.94
CA SER A 77 5.04 19.51 -8.02
C SER A 77 4.78 20.88 -7.38
N PRO A 78 5.06 21.99 -8.09
CA PRO A 78 5.00 23.34 -7.52
C PRO A 78 3.58 23.78 -7.14
N LYS A 79 2.55 23.13 -7.70
CA LYS A 79 1.14 23.36 -7.37
C LYS A 79 0.57 22.35 -6.37
N GLY A 80 1.35 21.34 -6.00
CA GLY A 80 1.00 20.34 -5.02
C GLY A 80 1.95 20.38 -3.83
N GLY A 81 2.51 19.22 -3.47
CA GLY A 81 3.35 19.01 -2.31
C GLY A 81 4.80 19.52 -2.40
N GLY A 82 5.19 20.22 -3.46
CA GLY A 82 6.58 20.59 -3.70
C GLY A 82 7.36 19.40 -4.24
N THR A 83 8.42 18.95 -3.56
CA THR A 83 9.20 17.80 -4.02
C THR A 83 8.49 16.48 -3.68
N ILE A 84 8.13 15.71 -4.72
CA ILE A 84 7.45 14.42 -4.60
C ILE A 84 8.44 13.30 -4.89
N LYS A 85 8.50 12.31 -4.00
CA LYS A 85 9.20 11.05 -4.20
C LYS A 85 8.27 10.06 -4.90
N GLY A 86 8.80 9.25 -5.80
CA GLY A 86 8.07 8.13 -6.41
C GLY A 86 8.99 6.98 -6.75
N LEU A 87 8.44 5.77 -6.84
CA LEU A 87 9.18 4.62 -7.37
C LEU A 87 9.04 4.60 -8.90
N LEU A 88 10.13 4.82 -9.60
CA LEU A 88 10.22 4.60 -11.04
C LEU A 88 10.65 3.15 -11.27
N SER A 89 9.94 2.41 -12.11
CA SER A 89 10.34 1.07 -12.55
C SER A 89 10.34 1.00 -14.06
N THR A 90 11.47 0.58 -14.63
CA THR A 90 11.71 0.43 -16.06
C THR A 90 12.11 -1.00 -16.39
N PRO A 91 11.64 -1.58 -17.50
CA PRO A 91 12.12 -2.87 -17.94
C PRO A 91 13.52 -2.72 -18.55
N LYS A 92 14.42 -3.66 -18.24
CA LYS A 92 15.76 -3.70 -18.83
C LYS A 92 15.74 -4.23 -20.26
N ASN A 93 16.78 -3.89 -21.02
CA ASN A 93 17.04 -4.41 -22.37
C ASN A 93 15.89 -4.14 -23.36
N ILE A 94 15.25 -2.98 -23.25
CA ILE A 94 14.22 -2.55 -24.19
C ILE A 94 14.81 -1.61 -25.23
N ASP A 95 14.55 -1.93 -26.50
CA ASP A 95 14.86 -1.05 -27.62
C ASP A 95 13.66 -0.12 -27.90
N GLY A 96 13.92 1.18 -27.98
CA GLY A 96 12.92 2.19 -28.36
C GLY A 96 12.14 2.81 -27.20
N LYS A 97 11.03 3.48 -27.53
CA LYS A 97 10.20 4.20 -26.55
C LYS A 97 9.09 3.30 -26.01
N LEU A 98 8.92 3.29 -24.71
CA LEU A 98 7.81 2.61 -24.04
C LEU A 98 6.70 3.59 -23.62
N PRO A 99 5.44 3.12 -23.58
CA PRO A 99 4.37 3.86 -22.91
C PRO A 99 4.62 3.97 -21.40
N GLY A 100 4.17 5.08 -20.81
CA GLY A 100 4.25 5.34 -19.38
C GLY A 100 2.91 5.08 -18.67
N VAL A 101 2.97 4.60 -17.42
CA VAL A 101 1.82 4.42 -16.53
C VAL A 101 2.13 5.07 -15.18
N VAL A 102 1.21 5.90 -14.69
CA VAL A 102 1.27 6.42 -13.32
C VAL A 102 0.42 5.52 -12.42
N VAL A 103 1.05 4.87 -11.45
CA VAL A 103 0.39 4.02 -10.46
C VAL A 103 0.04 4.87 -9.25
N VAL A 104 -1.23 5.24 -9.13
CA VAL A 104 -1.74 6.06 -8.03
C VAL A 104 -2.14 5.16 -6.86
N HIS A 105 -1.53 5.38 -5.70
CA HIS A 105 -1.90 4.68 -4.47
C HIS A 105 -3.27 5.13 -3.93
N GLU A 106 -3.83 4.36 -3.00
CA GLU A 106 -5.07 4.73 -2.31
C GLU A 106 -4.84 5.80 -1.22
N ASN A 107 -5.41 5.61 -0.03
CA ASN A 107 -5.39 6.57 1.06
C ASN A 107 -4.25 6.34 2.07
N ARG A 108 -3.09 5.84 1.64
CA ARG A 108 -1.99 5.43 2.53
C ARG A 108 -0.60 5.92 2.10
N GLY A 109 -0.43 6.56 0.95
CA GLY A 109 0.91 6.79 0.39
C GLY A 109 1.48 5.58 -0.35
N LEU A 110 2.76 5.68 -0.73
CA LEU A 110 3.50 4.64 -1.45
C LEU A 110 3.89 3.47 -0.52
N ASN A 111 2.91 2.61 -0.22
CA ASN A 111 3.15 1.38 0.55
C ASN A 111 3.82 0.28 -0.30
N PRO A 112 4.33 -0.80 0.32
CA PRO A 112 5.06 -1.84 -0.42
C PRO A 112 4.20 -2.59 -1.46
N TYR A 113 2.88 -2.65 -1.27
CA TYR A 113 1.98 -3.22 -2.28
C TYR A 113 1.89 -2.35 -3.52
N ILE A 114 1.82 -1.01 -3.37
CA ILE A 114 1.80 -0.11 -4.52
C ILE A 114 3.14 -0.11 -5.25
N GLU A 115 4.26 -0.19 -4.53
CA GLU A 115 5.55 -0.42 -5.16
C GLU A 115 5.58 -1.71 -5.99
N ASP A 116 4.96 -2.78 -5.47
CA ASP A 116 4.81 -4.05 -6.17
C ASP A 116 3.90 -3.94 -7.40
N VAL A 117 2.79 -3.19 -7.33
CA VAL A 117 1.95 -2.87 -8.51
C VAL A 117 2.75 -2.13 -9.57
N GLY A 118 3.59 -1.16 -9.18
CA GLY A 118 4.51 -0.46 -10.09
C GLY A 118 5.42 -1.45 -10.81
N ARG A 119 6.11 -2.31 -10.07
CA ARG A 119 7.00 -3.33 -10.65
C ARG A 119 6.26 -4.33 -11.56
N ARG A 120 5.05 -4.77 -11.19
CA ARG A 120 4.20 -5.61 -12.06
C ARG A 120 3.85 -4.91 -13.36
N THR A 121 3.47 -3.64 -13.27
CA THR A 121 3.17 -2.81 -14.44
C THR A 121 4.39 -2.68 -15.35
N ALA A 122 5.59 -2.55 -14.78
CA ALA A 122 6.81 -2.55 -15.56
C ALA A 122 7.09 -3.89 -16.24
N LEU A 123 6.88 -5.02 -15.57
CA LEU A 123 7.03 -6.35 -16.20
C LEU A 123 6.07 -6.57 -17.37
N ASP A 124 4.92 -5.91 -17.36
CA ASP A 124 3.96 -5.95 -18.47
C ASP A 124 4.36 -5.05 -19.66
N GLY A 125 5.57 -4.47 -19.64
CA GLY A 125 6.17 -3.74 -20.77
C GLY A 125 5.95 -2.22 -20.76
N PHE A 126 5.62 -1.65 -19.60
CA PHE A 126 5.45 -0.20 -19.42
C PHE A 126 6.62 0.40 -18.65
N ILE A 127 6.82 1.71 -18.77
CA ILE A 127 7.53 2.47 -17.73
C ILE A 127 6.50 2.84 -16.67
N SER A 128 6.70 2.44 -15.42
CA SER A 128 5.77 2.78 -14.34
C SER A 128 6.39 3.80 -13.41
N LEU A 129 5.65 4.85 -13.05
CA LEU A 129 5.97 5.72 -11.93
C LEU A 129 4.88 5.56 -10.87
N ALA A 130 5.24 5.27 -9.63
CA ALA A 130 4.34 5.24 -8.48
C ALA A 130 4.69 6.38 -7.52
N PRO A 131 4.07 7.57 -7.64
CA PRO A 131 4.33 8.69 -6.75
C PRO A 131 3.82 8.44 -5.32
N ASP A 132 4.48 9.06 -4.34
CA ASP A 132 4.05 9.08 -2.94
C ASP A 132 3.46 10.46 -2.59
N ALA A 133 2.13 10.56 -2.56
CA ALA A 133 1.44 11.79 -2.17
C ALA A 133 1.62 12.17 -0.69
N LEU A 134 2.24 11.29 0.11
CA LEU A 134 2.68 11.59 1.47
C LEU A 134 4.10 12.14 1.55
N SER A 135 4.82 12.31 0.44
CA SER A 135 6.17 12.91 0.41
C SER A 135 6.29 14.18 1.25
N PRO A 136 5.33 15.14 1.21
CA PRO A 136 5.41 16.37 2.01
C PRO A 136 5.29 16.15 3.53
N LEU A 137 4.82 14.98 3.94
CA LEU A 137 4.67 14.55 5.32
C LEU A 137 5.73 13.49 5.71
N GLY A 138 6.72 13.23 4.86
CA GLY A 138 7.79 12.25 5.11
C GLY A 138 7.61 10.89 4.42
N GLY A 139 6.54 10.71 3.64
CA GLY A 139 6.23 9.48 2.90
C GLY A 139 5.44 8.44 3.70
N TYR A 140 5.27 7.23 3.14
CA TYR A 140 4.60 6.13 3.84
C TYR A 140 5.27 5.83 5.20
N PRO A 141 4.54 5.91 6.33
CA PRO A 141 5.14 5.77 7.67
C PRO A 141 5.41 4.32 8.09
N GLY A 142 5.24 3.35 7.19
CA GLY A 142 5.43 1.93 7.47
C GLY A 142 4.20 1.21 8.02
N ASN A 143 3.07 1.90 8.20
CA ASN A 143 1.79 1.28 8.53
C ASN A 143 0.59 2.07 7.96
N ASP A 144 -0.53 1.36 7.81
CA ASP A 144 -1.71 1.87 7.09
C ASP A 144 -2.57 2.84 7.91
N ASP A 145 -2.58 2.74 9.23
CA ASP A 145 -3.38 3.60 10.11
C ASP A 145 -2.79 5.02 10.12
N ASP A 146 -1.46 5.12 10.29
CA ASP A 146 -0.76 6.39 10.26
C ASP A 146 -0.75 6.97 8.85
N GLY A 147 -0.51 6.17 7.82
CA GLY A 147 -0.56 6.64 6.42
C GLY A 147 -1.91 7.27 6.07
N ARG A 148 -3.00 6.65 6.52
CA ARG A 148 -4.37 7.19 6.39
C ARG A 148 -4.58 8.47 7.16
N THR A 149 -4.05 8.55 8.38
CA THR A 149 -4.14 9.75 9.22
C THR A 149 -3.33 10.91 8.64
N MET A 150 -2.17 10.62 8.05
CA MET A 150 -1.34 11.59 7.34
C MET A 150 -2.05 12.08 6.08
N GLN A 151 -2.61 11.19 5.26
CA GLN A 151 -3.24 11.62 4.00
C GLN A 151 -4.47 12.50 4.23
N LYS A 152 -5.20 12.32 5.34
CA LYS A 152 -6.30 13.23 5.73
C LYS A 152 -5.86 14.68 5.95
N GLN A 153 -4.57 14.93 6.16
CA GLN A 153 -4.01 16.28 6.33
C GLN A 153 -3.62 16.92 4.99
N ARG A 154 -3.58 16.15 3.90
CA ARG A 154 -3.26 16.66 2.55
C ARG A 154 -4.51 17.25 1.89
N ASP A 155 -4.31 18.30 1.11
CA ASP A 155 -5.36 18.81 0.23
C ASP A 155 -5.55 17.91 -0.98
N ARG A 156 -6.81 17.69 -1.39
CA ARG A 156 -7.15 16.82 -2.50
C ARG A 156 -6.63 17.34 -3.84
N ASN A 157 -6.69 18.64 -4.07
CA ASN A 157 -6.26 19.24 -5.33
C ASN A 157 -4.74 19.32 -5.40
N GLU A 158 -4.06 19.60 -4.29
CA GLU A 158 -2.59 19.48 -4.24
C GLU A 158 -2.13 18.07 -4.60
N MET A 159 -2.74 17.02 -4.02
CA MET A 159 -2.39 15.63 -4.38
C MET A 159 -2.68 15.32 -5.85
N LEU A 160 -3.73 15.91 -6.44
CA LEU A 160 -4.00 15.73 -7.87
C LEU A 160 -2.88 16.33 -8.72
N GLU A 161 -2.41 17.53 -8.39
CA GLU A 161 -1.28 18.17 -9.07
C GLU A 161 0.01 17.34 -8.91
N ASP A 162 0.21 16.68 -7.76
CA ASP A 162 1.32 15.75 -7.55
C ASP A 162 1.37 14.64 -8.59
N PHE A 163 0.21 14.12 -9.04
CA PHE A 163 0.17 13.06 -10.06
C PHE A 163 0.22 13.56 -11.51
N ILE A 164 0.07 14.88 -11.73
CA ILE A 164 0.06 15.51 -13.06
C ILE A 164 1.46 16.04 -13.44
N ALA A 165 2.25 16.47 -12.46
CA ALA A 165 3.51 17.20 -12.64
C ALA A 165 4.63 16.41 -13.36
#